data_AF-A0A5J4UEB5-F1
#
_entry.id   AF-A0A5J4UEB5-F1
#
_cell.length_a   1.000
_cell.length_b   1.000
_cell.length_c   1.000
_cell.angle_alpha   90.00
_cell.angle_beta   90.00
_cell.angle_gamma   90.00
#
_symmetry.space_group_name_H-M   'P 1'
#
loop_
_entity.id
_entity.type
_entity.pdbx_description
1 polymer ?
#
loop_
_entity_poly.entity_id
_entity_poly.type
_entity_poly.pdbx_seq_one_letter_code
_entity_poly.pdbx_strand_id
1 'polypeptide(L)'
;ELNLVGMRKKKKRNNALKSVITDDVQRINEKFVARRYSQNVANLIFISNSYCLVKIEATDRRYLVCQTPDAHRHNFEHFDKIHYAIKQADFYDNLLTFFMKRDISQANLQVIPMTDAKKNIWKVSKSPVENFVVKYLKQLKQGMECNQALDYKPKELTEFQFKAQLKAICDYERKYAPKSSCTKKIGYYKLKPGLVQDYESIKDEENEINDDDDEEDYTNIKIIPNNQDGDVINQ
;
A
#
# COMPACT_ATOMS: atom_id res chain seq x y z
N GLU A 1 -2.95 22.33 -17.39
CA GLU A 1 -1.51 21.99 -17.24
C GLU A 1 -1.02 21.77 -15.80
N LEU A 2 -1.56 22.46 -14.79
CA LEU A 2 -1.14 22.34 -13.37
C LEU A 2 -1.23 20.91 -12.78
N ASN A 3 -2.27 20.13 -13.12
CA ASN A 3 -2.44 18.77 -12.59
C ASN A 3 -1.37 17.77 -13.11
N LEU A 4 -1.00 17.86 -14.39
CA LEU A 4 0.00 16.97 -15.01
C LEU A 4 1.41 17.23 -14.46
N VAL A 5 1.77 18.50 -14.23
CA VAL A 5 3.05 18.88 -13.62
C VAL A 5 3.12 18.43 -12.17
N GLY A 6 2.04 18.62 -11.40
CA GLY A 6 1.93 18.14 -10.01
C GLY A 6 2.04 16.62 -9.91
N MET A 7 1.36 15.87 -10.76
CA MET A 7 1.42 14.41 -10.82
C MET A 7 2.81 13.90 -11.21
N ARG A 8 3.49 14.52 -12.18
CA ARG A 8 4.88 14.18 -12.55
C ARG A 8 5.87 14.44 -11.41
N LYS A 9 5.75 15.56 -10.70
CA LYS A 9 6.59 15.85 -9.52
C LYS A 9 6.34 14.86 -8.38
N LYS A 10 5.08 14.48 -8.11
CA LYS A 10 4.74 13.43 -7.13
C LYS A 10 5.34 12.07 -7.51
N LYS A 11 5.25 11.65 -8.79
CA LYS A 11 5.82 10.38 -9.27
C LYS A 11 7.35 10.32 -9.12
N LYS A 12 8.05 11.39 -9.50
CA LYS A 12 9.52 11.47 -9.34
C LYS A 12 9.95 11.36 -7.87
N ARG A 13 9.23 12.02 -6.95
CA ARG A 13 9.50 11.94 -5.52
C ARG A 13 9.23 10.54 -4.95
N ASN A 14 8.16 9.87 -5.39
CA ASN A 14 7.87 8.51 -4.91
C ASN A 14 8.99 7.53 -5.30
N ASN A 15 9.49 7.61 -6.53
CA ASN A 15 10.60 6.75 -6.96
C ASN A 15 11.90 7.03 -6.20
N ALA A 16 12.19 8.31 -5.90
CA ALA A 16 13.33 8.66 -5.07
C ALA A 16 13.21 8.08 -3.65
N LEU A 17 12.02 8.17 -3.04
CA LEU A 17 11.77 7.61 -1.71
C LEU A 17 11.90 6.08 -1.70
N LYS A 18 11.38 5.41 -2.74
CA LYS A 18 11.55 3.96 -2.91
C LYS A 18 13.03 3.58 -2.92
N SER A 19 13.87 4.30 -3.67
CA SER A 19 15.32 4.10 -3.74
C SER A 19 16.00 4.32 -2.39
N VAL A 20 15.63 5.36 -1.64
CA VAL A 20 16.19 5.59 -0.28
C VAL A 20 15.89 4.43 0.68
N ILE A 21 14.72 3.78 0.53
CA ILE A 21 14.34 2.65 1.38
C ILE A 21 15.01 1.34 0.93
N THR A 22 15.20 1.12 -0.37
CA THR A 22 15.59 -0.21 -0.89
C THR A 22 17.01 -0.34 -1.39
N ASP A 23 17.69 0.74 -1.75
CA ASP A 23 19.00 0.64 -2.36
C ASP A 23 20.04 0.28 -1.30
N ASP A 24 20.91 -0.69 -1.58
CA ASP A 24 21.96 -1.15 -0.66
C ASP A 24 23.03 -0.08 -0.39
N VAL A 25 23.16 0.88 -1.31
CA VAL A 25 24.18 1.93 -1.26
C VAL A 25 23.53 3.28 -1.52
N GLN A 26 23.77 4.23 -0.62
CA GLN A 26 23.33 5.61 -0.77
C GLN A 26 24.50 6.51 -1.15
N ARG A 27 24.22 7.43 -2.08
CA ARG A 27 25.15 8.48 -2.49
C ARG A 27 24.96 9.72 -1.61
N ILE A 28 25.94 10.02 -0.78
CA ILE A 28 25.93 11.16 0.14
C ILE A 28 26.64 12.34 -0.52
N ASN A 29 25.94 13.46 -0.59
CA ASN A 29 26.46 14.71 -1.15
C ASN A 29 26.35 15.82 -0.11
N GLU A 30 27.22 15.75 0.88
CA GLU A 30 27.30 16.72 1.97
C GLU A 30 27.93 18.03 1.47
N LYS A 31 27.48 19.15 2.03
CA LYS A 31 27.92 20.46 1.57
C LYS A 31 29.40 20.66 1.92
N PHE A 32 30.19 21.12 0.95
CA PHE A 32 31.63 21.35 1.10
C PHE A 32 32.47 20.09 1.38
N VAL A 33 31.93 18.90 1.12
CA VAL A 33 32.63 17.62 1.27
C VAL A 33 32.57 16.87 -0.05
N ALA A 34 33.63 16.12 -0.36
CA ALA A 34 33.64 15.25 -1.53
C ALA A 34 32.50 14.22 -1.45
N ARG A 35 31.84 14.00 -2.60
CA ARG A 35 30.78 13.01 -2.70
C ARG A 35 31.32 11.63 -2.34
N ARG A 36 30.59 10.90 -1.51
CA ARG A 36 30.90 9.53 -1.10
C ARG A 36 29.71 8.60 -1.29
N TYR A 37 30.01 7.32 -1.47
CA TYR A 37 29.03 6.24 -1.41
C TYR A 37 29.15 5.57 -0.05
N SER A 38 28.03 5.24 0.57
CA SER A 38 27.97 4.54 1.85
C SER A 38 26.93 3.43 1.76
N GLN A 39 27.16 2.34 2.48
CA GLN A 39 26.11 1.34 2.68
C GLN A 39 24.89 1.99 3.31
N ASN A 40 23.71 1.63 2.82
CA ASN A 40 22.44 2.06 3.37
C ASN A 40 22.04 1.12 4.51
N VAL A 41 21.95 1.67 5.71
CA VAL A 41 21.48 0.99 6.93
C VAL A 41 20.26 1.71 7.52
N ALA A 42 19.61 2.56 6.73
CA ALA A 42 18.53 3.41 7.21
C ALA A 42 17.20 2.66 7.28
N ASN A 43 16.53 2.79 8.44
CA ASN A 43 15.12 2.48 8.61
C ASN A 43 14.37 3.79 8.85
N LEU A 44 13.28 4.03 8.11
CA LEU A 44 12.58 5.31 8.12
C LEU A 44 11.24 5.21 8.85
N ILE A 45 11.02 6.14 9.80
CA ILE A 45 9.73 6.34 10.47
C ILE A 45 9.17 7.68 10.00
N PHE A 46 7.93 7.65 9.48
CA PHE A 46 7.22 8.85 9.06
C PHE A 46 6.11 9.18 10.04
N ILE A 47 6.00 10.45 10.42
CA ILE A 47 4.93 10.96 11.28
C ILE A 47 4.27 12.11 10.52
N SER A 48 2.95 12.05 10.38
CA SER A 48 2.20 13.09 9.67
C SER A 48 0.74 13.14 10.13
N ASN A 49 0.20 14.36 10.17
CA ASN A 49 -1.24 14.59 10.34
C ASN A 49 -1.99 14.62 8.99
N SER A 50 -1.27 14.45 7.87
CA SER A 50 -1.87 14.44 6.54
C SER A 50 -2.45 13.06 6.21
N TYR A 51 -3.66 13.03 5.67
CA TYR A 51 -4.37 11.81 5.31
C TYR A 51 -3.61 10.91 4.32
N CYS A 52 -2.85 11.50 3.38
CA CYS A 52 -2.08 10.76 2.38
C CYS A 52 -0.66 11.33 2.27
N LEU A 53 0.26 10.82 3.10
CA LEU A 53 1.66 11.24 3.10
C LEU A 53 2.42 10.70 1.87
N VAL A 54 2.25 9.42 1.57
CA VAL A 54 2.97 8.69 0.51
C VAL A 54 1.97 8.00 -0.40
N LYS A 55 2.27 7.96 -1.70
CA LYS A 55 1.47 7.17 -2.65
C LYS A 55 1.83 5.69 -2.49
N ILE A 56 0.86 4.89 -2.07
CA ILE A 56 0.98 3.44 -1.93
C ILE A 56 0.33 2.75 -3.13
N GLU A 57 1.03 1.75 -3.68
CA GLU A 57 0.55 0.88 -4.78
C GLU A 57 0.01 -0.42 -4.19
N ALA A 58 -0.83 -1.16 -4.92
CA ALA A 58 -1.49 -2.38 -4.40
C ALA A 58 -0.46 -3.42 -3.92
N THR A 59 0.62 -3.53 -4.67
CA THR A 59 1.71 -4.49 -4.47
C THR A 59 2.82 -3.95 -3.56
N ASP A 60 2.62 -2.79 -2.92
CA ASP A 60 3.69 -2.15 -2.17
C ASP A 60 3.92 -2.83 -0.81
N ARG A 61 5.12 -3.39 -0.67
CA ARG A 61 5.61 -4.15 0.49
C ARG A 61 6.55 -3.35 1.40
N ARG A 62 6.61 -2.02 1.28
CA ARG A 62 7.61 -1.19 1.99
C ARG A 62 7.06 -0.45 3.20
N TYR A 63 5.76 -0.17 3.22
CA TYR A 63 5.14 0.69 4.23
C TYR A 63 4.18 -0.10 5.12
N LEU A 64 4.47 -0.09 6.42
CA LEU A 64 3.49 -0.30 7.48
C LEU A 64 2.82 1.05 7.76
N VAL A 65 1.49 1.09 7.71
CA VAL A 65 0.72 2.30 8.00
C VAL A 65 -0.10 2.05 9.26
N CYS A 66 0.21 2.79 10.31
CA CYS A 66 -0.56 2.78 11.55
C CYS A 66 -1.32 4.09 11.66
N GLN A 67 -2.61 4.00 11.98
CA GLN A 67 -3.42 5.14 12.37
C GLN A 67 -3.56 5.13 13.88
N THR A 68 -3.13 6.21 14.53
CA THR A 68 -3.33 6.36 15.97
C THR A 68 -4.81 6.63 16.23
N PRO A 69 -5.44 5.92 17.19
CA PRO A 69 -6.84 6.15 17.53
C PRO A 69 -7.03 7.51 18.22
N ASP A 70 -8.22 8.08 18.05
CA ASP A 70 -8.60 9.37 18.64
C ASP A 70 -8.98 9.26 20.14
N ALA A 71 -8.83 8.08 20.76
CA ALA A 71 -9.27 7.79 22.13
C ALA A 71 -8.68 8.72 23.20
N HIS A 72 -7.46 9.22 23.00
CA HIS A 72 -6.81 10.17 23.91
C HIS A 72 -6.70 11.58 23.33
N ARG A 73 -7.46 11.88 22.29
CA ARG A 73 -7.48 13.21 21.69
C ARG A 73 -7.89 14.26 22.74
N HIS A 74 -7.08 15.30 22.89
CA HIS A 74 -7.24 16.33 23.93
C HIS A 74 -7.12 15.84 25.39
N ASN A 75 -6.66 14.59 25.63
CA ASN A 75 -6.37 14.10 26.97
C ASN A 75 -4.95 14.48 27.39
N PHE A 76 -4.79 15.72 27.85
CA PHE A 76 -3.48 16.25 28.26
C PHE A 76 -2.88 15.49 29.45
N GLU A 77 -3.70 15.07 30.42
CA GLU A 77 -3.23 14.33 31.60
C GLU A 77 -2.56 13.00 31.20
N HIS A 78 -3.13 12.27 30.24
CA HIS A 78 -2.55 11.04 29.70
C HIS A 78 -1.16 11.32 29.08
N PHE A 79 -1.05 12.35 28.23
CA PHE A 79 0.22 12.69 27.59
C PHE A 79 1.25 13.25 28.58
N ASP A 80 0.83 13.96 29.62
CA ASP A 80 1.71 14.44 30.68
C ASP A 80 2.34 13.28 31.45
N LYS A 81 1.58 12.22 31.74
CA LYS A 81 2.10 10.99 32.36
C LYS A 81 3.16 10.33 31.47
N ILE A 82 2.90 10.23 30.16
CA ILE A 82 3.87 9.69 29.20
C ILE A 82 5.13 10.57 29.17
N HIS A 83 4.96 11.88 29.10
CA HIS A 83 6.08 12.82 29.06
C HIS A 83 6.92 12.77 30.34
N TYR A 84 6.28 12.61 31.48
CA TYR A 84 6.95 12.42 32.76
C TYR A 84 7.71 11.09 32.82
N ALA A 85 7.13 10.00 32.31
CA ALA A 85 7.79 8.69 32.23
C ALA A 85 9.04 8.73 31.33
N ILE A 86 8.96 9.38 30.16
CA ILE A 86 10.10 9.54 29.23
C ILE A 86 11.26 10.32 29.86
N LYS A 87 10.95 11.24 30.80
CA LYS A 87 11.96 12.05 31.51
C LYS A 87 12.64 11.32 32.67
N GLN A 88 12.17 10.14 33.08
CA GLN A 88 12.83 9.37 34.14
C GLN A 88 14.20 8.90 33.66
N ALA A 89 15.20 8.96 34.54
CA ALA A 89 16.59 8.63 34.20
C ALA A 89 16.72 7.22 33.61
N ASP A 90 16.00 6.24 34.18
CA ASP A 90 16.12 4.84 33.81
C ASP A 90 15.26 4.44 32.60
N PHE A 91 14.45 5.35 32.03
CA PHE A 91 13.49 5.01 30.98
C PHE A 91 14.18 4.44 29.74
N TYR A 92 15.24 5.10 29.26
CA TYR A 92 15.94 4.67 28.05
C TYR A 92 16.74 3.38 28.26
N ASP A 93 17.31 3.17 29.45
CA ASP A 93 18.03 1.94 29.78
C ASP A 93 17.07 0.74 29.82
N ASN A 94 15.88 0.93 30.40
CA ASN A 94 14.81 -0.06 30.40
C ASN A 94 14.27 -0.32 28.98
N LEU A 95 14.08 0.73 28.17
CA LEU A 95 13.63 0.61 26.78
C LEU A 95 14.66 -0.13 25.91
N LEU A 96 15.94 0.19 26.05
CA LEU A 96 17.01 -0.51 25.36
C LEU A 96 17.05 -1.98 25.80
N THR A 97 16.95 -2.24 27.10
CA THR A 97 16.90 -3.62 27.64
C THR A 97 15.73 -4.40 27.05
N PHE A 98 14.56 -3.77 26.91
CA PHE A 98 13.39 -4.37 26.26
C PHE A 98 13.69 -4.76 24.81
N PHE A 99 14.26 -3.85 24.01
CA PHE A 99 14.61 -4.16 22.62
C PHE A 99 15.69 -5.23 22.49
N MET A 100 16.71 -5.23 23.36
CA MET A 100 17.80 -6.20 23.32
C MET A 100 17.38 -7.62 23.74
N LYS A 101 16.32 -7.75 24.54
CA LYS A 101 15.80 -9.05 25.01
C LYS A 101 14.69 -9.62 24.12
N ARG A 102 14.17 -8.85 23.15
CA ARG A 102 13.10 -9.32 22.27
C ARG A 102 13.68 -10.27 21.22
N ASP A 103 13.23 -11.54 21.22
CA ASP A 103 13.55 -12.47 20.15
C ASP A 103 12.75 -12.10 18.88
N ILE A 104 13.48 -11.88 17.79
CA ILE A 104 12.95 -11.58 16.45
C ILE A 104 13.47 -12.57 15.40
N SER A 105 14.05 -13.69 15.82
CA SER A 105 14.66 -14.69 14.92
C SER A 105 13.65 -15.29 13.92
N GLN A 106 12.39 -15.41 14.32
CA GLN A 106 11.30 -15.90 13.47
C GLN A 106 10.54 -14.79 12.73
N ALA A 107 10.84 -13.51 13.01
CA ALA A 107 10.07 -12.40 12.47
C ALA A 107 10.48 -12.11 11.02
N ASN A 108 9.53 -12.26 10.09
CA ASN A 108 9.71 -11.82 8.71
C ASN A 108 9.21 -10.39 8.51
N LEU A 109 10.10 -9.41 8.64
CA LEU A 109 9.79 -7.99 8.47
C LEU A 109 9.42 -7.59 7.03
N GLN A 110 9.58 -8.47 6.05
CA GLN A 110 9.12 -8.23 4.68
C GLN A 110 7.63 -8.53 4.49
N VAL A 111 7.01 -9.26 5.43
CA VAL A 111 5.57 -9.53 5.44
C VAL A 111 4.90 -8.41 6.22
N ILE A 112 4.52 -7.36 5.49
CA ILE A 112 3.84 -6.20 6.07
C ILE A 112 2.33 -6.39 5.95
N PRO A 113 1.57 -6.31 7.05
CA PRO A 113 0.12 -6.47 7.03
C PRO A 113 -0.58 -5.34 6.25
N MET A 114 -1.70 -5.68 5.63
CA MET A 114 -2.58 -4.72 4.96
C MET A 114 -3.57 -4.12 5.97
N THR A 115 -3.18 -3.02 6.62
CA THR A 115 -4.04 -2.30 7.58
C THR A 115 -5.09 -1.45 6.87
N ASP A 116 -6.19 -1.10 7.55
CA ASP A 116 -7.25 -0.27 6.96
C ASP A 116 -6.77 1.12 6.58
N ALA A 117 -5.85 1.69 7.39
CA ALA A 117 -5.16 2.93 7.05
C ALA A 117 -4.37 2.82 5.74
N LYS A 118 -3.68 1.69 5.51
CA LYS A 118 -2.96 1.42 4.26
C LYS A 118 -3.94 1.27 3.08
N LYS A 119 -5.04 0.53 3.27
CA LYS A 119 -6.11 0.38 2.26
C LYS A 119 -6.69 1.74 1.87
N ASN A 120 -6.97 2.61 2.84
CA ASN A 120 -7.51 3.94 2.61
C ASN A 120 -6.56 4.85 1.81
N ILE A 121 -5.27 4.87 2.16
CA ILE A 121 -4.27 5.61 1.38
C ILE A 121 -4.17 5.08 -0.05
N TRP A 122 -4.21 3.75 -0.22
CA TRP A 122 -4.23 3.13 -1.53
C TRP A 122 -5.48 3.51 -2.32
N LYS A 123 -6.67 3.48 -1.70
CA LYS A 123 -7.97 3.82 -2.33
C LYS A 123 -7.91 5.21 -2.97
N VAL A 124 -7.35 6.19 -2.25
CA VAL A 124 -7.15 7.57 -2.76
C VAL A 124 -6.01 7.68 -3.78
N SER A 125 -5.06 6.75 -3.76
CA SER A 125 -3.89 6.74 -4.65
C SER A 125 -4.11 6.03 -5.98
N LYS A 126 -5.23 5.31 -6.16
CA LYS A 126 -5.53 4.52 -7.36
C LYS A 126 -5.47 5.35 -8.65
N SER A 127 -4.82 4.82 -9.66
CA SER A 127 -4.90 5.33 -11.02
C SER A 127 -6.21 4.90 -11.71
N PRO A 128 -6.63 5.59 -12.79
CA PRO A 128 -7.83 5.19 -13.53
C PRO A 128 -7.80 3.75 -14.04
N VAL A 129 -6.62 3.21 -14.38
CA VAL A 129 -6.50 1.80 -14.79
C VAL A 129 -6.65 0.85 -13.59
N GLU A 130 -6.18 1.23 -12.40
CA GLU A 130 -6.34 0.41 -11.19
C GLU A 130 -7.82 0.38 -10.78
N ASN A 131 -8.53 1.50 -10.86
CA ASN A 131 -9.98 1.54 -10.68
C ASN A 131 -10.71 0.60 -11.66
N PHE A 132 -10.29 0.59 -12.93
CA PHE A 132 -10.82 -0.34 -13.92
C PHE A 132 -10.56 -1.81 -13.51
N VAL A 133 -9.34 -2.13 -13.07
CA VAL A 133 -8.97 -3.49 -12.68
C VAL A 133 -9.78 -3.98 -11.48
N VAL A 134 -9.96 -3.14 -10.46
CA VAL A 134 -10.75 -3.48 -9.26
C VAL A 134 -12.22 -3.72 -9.64
N LYS A 135 -12.81 -2.79 -10.40
CA LYS A 135 -14.19 -2.87 -10.87
C LYS A 135 -14.44 -4.16 -11.65
N TYR A 136 -13.54 -4.50 -12.57
CA TYR A 136 -13.68 -5.66 -13.45
C TYR A 136 -12.80 -6.86 -13.05
N LEU A 137 -12.47 -6.98 -11.76
CA LEU A 137 -11.52 -8.01 -11.27
C LEU A 137 -11.96 -9.42 -11.65
N LYS A 138 -13.26 -9.74 -11.51
CA LYS A 138 -13.81 -11.07 -11.81
C LYS A 138 -13.61 -11.42 -13.28
N GLN A 139 -13.93 -10.49 -14.18
CA GLN A 139 -13.77 -10.66 -15.63
C GLN A 139 -12.29 -10.77 -16.02
N LEU A 140 -11.42 -9.93 -15.44
CA LEU A 140 -9.99 -9.96 -15.73
C LEU A 140 -9.31 -11.23 -15.21
N LYS A 141 -9.78 -11.83 -14.12
CA LYS A 141 -9.31 -13.16 -13.67
C LYS A 141 -9.65 -14.26 -14.69
N GLN A 142 -10.85 -14.21 -15.24
CA GLN A 142 -11.35 -15.19 -16.23
C GLN A 142 -10.77 -14.98 -17.64
N GLY A 143 -10.31 -13.76 -17.93
CA GLY A 143 -9.82 -13.33 -19.23
C GLY A 143 -10.87 -12.48 -19.94
N MET A 144 -10.73 -11.16 -19.83
CA MET A 144 -11.63 -10.19 -20.47
C MET A 144 -11.24 -9.97 -21.92
N GLU A 145 -12.20 -9.94 -22.84
CA GLU A 145 -11.93 -9.63 -24.25
C GLU A 145 -11.38 -8.22 -24.44
N CYS A 146 -10.40 -8.06 -25.34
CA CYS A 146 -9.78 -6.76 -25.56
C CYS A 146 -10.75 -5.69 -26.08
N ASN A 147 -11.73 -6.06 -26.91
CA ASN A 147 -12.74 -5.11 -27.40
C ASN A 147 -13.63 -4.65 -26.25
N GLN A 148 -14.12 -5.59 -25.43
CA GLN A 148 -14.89 -5.28 -24.23
C GLN A 148 -14.10 -4.36 -23.27
N ALA A 149 -12.81 -4.63 -23.06
CA ALA A 149 -11.97 -3.78 -22.23
C ALA A 149 -11.84 -2.35 -22.78
N LEU A 150 -11.84 -2.19 -24.11
CA LEU A 150 -11.77 -0.87 -24.76
C LEU A 150 -13.10 -0.12 -24.65
N ASP A 151 -14.22 -0.81 -24.77
CA ASP A 151 -15.56 -0.23 -24.59
C ASP A 151 -15.75 0.28 -23.16
N TYR A 152 -15.20 -0.42 -22.17
CA TYR A 152 -15.25 -0.05 -20.75
C TYR A 152 -14.10 0.85 -20.29
N LYS A 153 -13.26 1.30 -21.21
CA LYS A 153 -12.09 2.12 -20.91
C LYS A 153 -12.49 3.40 -20.14
N PRO A 154 -11.75 3.79 -19.08
CA PRO A 154 -11.93 5.07 -18.41
C PRO A 154 -11.86 6.25 -19.39
N LYS A 155 -12.73 7.25 -19.22
CA LYS A 155 -12.80 8.42 -20.12
C LYS A 155 -11.54 9.29 -20.05
N GLU A 156 -10.85 9.25 -18.92
CA GLU A 156 -9.66 10.04 -18.61
C GLU A 156 -8.42 9.58 -19.36
N LEU A 157 -8.41 8.34 -19.87
CA LEU A 157 -7.26 7.75 -20.55
C LEU A 157 -7.48 7.70 -22.06
N THR A 158 -6.45 8.02 -22.84
CA THR A 158 -6.46 7.66 -24.26
C THR A 158 -6.37 6.15 -24.42
N GLU A 159 -6.80 5.64 -25.58
CA GLU A 159 -6.71 4.21 -25.89
C GLU A 159 -5.28 3.67 -25.71
N PHE A 160 -4.30 4.41 -26.23
CA PHE A 160 -2.89 4.07 -26.11
C PHE A 160 -2.44 4.01 -24.64
N GLN A 161 -2.80 5.02 -23.84
CA GLN A 161 -2.45 5.06 -22.42
C GLN A 161 -3.08 3.92 -21.64
N PHE A 162 -4.35 3.62 -21.89
CA PHE A 162 -5.07 2.53 -21.26
C PHE A 162 -4.43 1.18 -21.58
N LYS A 163 -4.19 0.89 -22.88
CA LYS A 163 -3.52 -0.35 -23.30
C LYS A 163 -2.14 -0.50 -22.67
N ALA A 164 -1.35 0.57 -22.65
CA ALA A 164 0.01 0.55 -22.08
C ALA A 164 -0.01 0.29 -20.56
N GLN A 165 -0.90 0.96 -19.82
CA GLN A 165 -1.01 0.78 -18.38
C GLN A 165 -1.63 -0.58 -18.02
N LEU A 166 -2.65 -1.03 -18.75
CA LEU A 166 -3.29 -2.32 -18.50
C LEU A 166 -2.34 -3.49 -18.73
N LYS A 167 -1.46 -3.42 -19.74
CA LYS A 167 -0.39 -4.42 -19.96
C LYS A 167 0.64 -4.52 -18.83
N ALA A 168 0.78 -3.49 -18.00
CA ALA A 168 1.62 -3.59 -16.81
C ALA A 168 1.01 -4.54 -15.76
N ILE A 169 -0.32 -4.63 -15.73
CA ILE A 169 -1.11 -5.35 -14.71
C ILE A 169 -1.64 -6.70 -15.23
N CYS A 170 -2.01 -6.77 -16.50
CA CYS A 170 -2.59 -7.94 -17.15
C CYS A 170 -1.65 -8.50 -18.22
N ASP A 171 -1.62 -9.82 -18.33
CA ASP A 171 -1.06 -10.53 -19.46
C ASP A 171 -2.01 -10.47 -20.66
N TYR A 172 -1.44 -10.57 -21.85
CA TYR A 172 -2.16 -10.56 -23.11
C TYR A 172 -2.10 -11.95 -23.75
N GLU A 173 -3.26 -12.58 -23.92
CA GLU A 173 -3.41 -13.89 -24.55
C GLU A 173 -4.21 -13.77 -25.84
N ARG A 174 -3.93 -14.61 -26.84
CA ARG A 174 -4.78 -14.76 -28.04
C ARG A 174 -5.36 -16.15 -28.10
N LYS A 175 -6.69 -16.24 -28.17
CA LYS A 175 -7.42 -17.51 -28.30
C LYS A 175 -8.25 -17.51 -29.57
N TYR A 176 -8.56 -18.70 -30.08
CA TYR A 176 -9.48 -18.84 -31.20
C TYR A 176 -10.88 -18.42 -30.79
N ALA A 177 -11.61 -17.75 -31.67
CA ALA A 177 -12.95 -17.30 -31.38
C ALA A 177 -13.85 -18.52 -31.08
N PRO A 178 -14.59 -18.52 -29.96
CA PRO A 178 -15.54 -19.58 -29.68
C PRO A 178 -16.61 -19.57 -30.78
N LYS A 179 -16.69 -20.66 -31.55
CA LYS A 179 -17.67 -20.93 -32.63
C LYS A 179 -17.41 -20.28 -34.01
N SER A 180 -16.18 -19.91 -34.39
CA SER A 180 -15.91 -19.54 -35.79
C SER A 180 -15.25 -20.67 -36.59
N SER A 181 -15.81 -21.00 -37.77
CA SER A 181 -15.17 -21.84 -38.79
C SER A 181 -13.89 -21.23 -39.38
N CYS A 182 -13.62 -19.97 -39.07
CA CYS A 182 -12.50 -19.17 -39.52
C CYS A 182 -11.38 -19.12 -38.46
N THR A 183 -10.13 -19.03 -38.91
CA THR A 183 -8.88 -18.85 -38.13
C THR A 183 -8.80 -17.50 -37.40
N LYS A 184 -9.92 -16.95 -36.91
CA LYS A 184 -9.96 -15.65 -36.24
C LYS A 184 -9.54 -15.78 -34.78
N LYS A 185 -8.45 -15.09 -34.42
CA LYS A 185 -7.93 -15.05 -33.04
C LYS A 185 -8.36 -13.77 -32.32
N ILE A 186 -9.07 -13.92 -31.21
CA ILE A 186 -9.51 -12.85 -30.31
C ILE A 186 -8.44 -12.66 -29.21
N GLY A 187 -8.18 -11.40 -28.84
CA GLY A 187 -7.27 -11.05 -27.75
C GLY A 187 -8.01 -10.95 -26.43
N TYR A 188 -7.36 -11.41 -25.36
CA TYR A 188 -7.87 -11.38 -23.99
C TYR A 188 -6.83 -10.75 -23.06
N TYR A 189 -7.29 -9.94 -22.11
CA TYR A 189 -6.51 -9.48 -20.97
C TYR A 189 -6.82 -10.37 -19.76
N LYS A 190 -5.77 -10.94 -19.16
CA LYS A 190 -5.88 -11.74 -17.96
C LYS A 190 -5.01 -11.15 -16.85
N LEU A 191 -5.55 -10.98 -15.64
CA LEU A 191 -4.79 -10.46 -14.52
C LEU A 191 -3.56 -11.35 -14.25
N LYS A 192 -2.39 -10.74 -14.06
CA LYS A 192 -1.16 -11.48 -13.76
C LYS A 192 -1.33 -12.31 -12.49
N PRO A 193 -0.93 -13.59 -12.46
CA PRO A 193 -1.13 -14.47 -11.30
C PRO A 193 -0.59 -13.89 -9.99
N GLY A 194 0.59 -13.27 -10.03
CA GLY A 194 1.23 -12.67 -8.84
C GLY A 194 0.52 -11.43 -8.30
N LEU A 195 -0.44 -10.85 -9.03
CA LEU A 195 -1.22 -9.69 -8.60
C LEU A 195 -2.62 -10.06 -8.12
N VAL A 196 -3.06 -11.30 -8.30
CA VAL A 196 -4.42 -11.73 -7.97
C VAL A 196 -4.70 -11.54 -6.48
N GLN A 197 -3.82 -12.04 -5.62
CA GLN A 197 -3.95 -11.92 -4.16
C GLN A 197 -3.94 -10.44 -3.70
N ASP A 198 -3.06 -9.63 -4.30
CA ASP A 198 -2.98 -8.20 -3.98
C ASP A 198 -4.32 -7.49 -4.27
N TYR A 199 -4.91 -7.71 -5.45
CA TYR A 199 -6.19 -7.06 -5.78
C TYR A 199 -7.41 -7.70 -5.11
N GLU A 200 -7.36 -8.97 -4.72
CA GLU A 200 -8.43 -9.65 -3.97
C GLU A 200 -8.53 -9.18 -2.54
N SER A 201 -7.39 -9.12 -1.82
CA SER A 201 -7.31 -8.62 -0.44
C SER A 201 -7.86 -7.20 -0.27
N ILE A 202 -8.04 -6.49 -1.38
CA ILE A 202 -8.55 -5.13 -1.45
C ILE A 202 -10.02 -5.06 -1.90
N LYS A 203 -10.53 -6.05 -2.62
CA LYS A 203 -11.88 -6.04 -3.17
C LYS A 203 -12.95 -6.41 -2.14
N ASP A 204 -12.61 -7.20 -1.14
CA ASP A 204 -13.58 -7.81 -0.22
C ASP A 204 -14.40 -6.80 0.60
N GLU A 205 -14.03 -5.50 0.61
CA GLU A 205 -14.75 -4.43 1.32
C GLU A 205 -15.51 -3.43 0.42
N GLU A 206 -15.35 -3.46 -0.91
CA GLU A 206 -16.11 -2.55 -1.80
C GLU A 206 -17.56 -3.01 -2.03
N ASN A 207 -17.95 -4.18 -1.52
CA ASN A 207 -19.34 -4.66 -1.54
C ASN A 207 -20.17 -4.19 -0.32
N GLU A 208 -19.58 -3.50 0.67
CA GLU A 208 -20.31 -3.02 1.87
C GLU A 208 -20.77 -1.55 1.76
N ILE A 209 -20.57 -0.87 0.63
CA ILE A 209 -20.94 0.56 0.49
C ILE A 209 -22.15 0.76 -0.45
N ASN A 210 -22.80 -0.32 -0.89
CA ASN A 210 -24.10 -0.23 -1.56
C ASN A 210 -24.99 -1.35 -1.03
N ASP A 211 -25.47 -1.20 0.20
CA ASP A 211 -26.86 -1.43 0.57
C ASP A 211 -27.03 -1.01 2.04
N ASP A 212 -28.04 -0.18 2.25
CA ASP A 212 -28.69 0.21 3.51
C ASP A 212 -28.08 1.31 4.41
N ASP A 213 -28.86 2.39 4.50
CA ASP A 213 -28.98 3.26 5.66
C ASP A 213 -29.16 2.38 6.90
N ASP A 214 -28.19 2.36 7.83
CA ASP A 214 -28.46 2.18 9.25
C ASP A 214 -27.27 2.68 10.09
N GLU A 215 -27.62 3.36 11.17
CA GLU A 215 -26.77 4.03 12.14
C GLU A 215 -26.05 2.99 13.01
N GLU A 216 -24.75 2.76 12.84
CA GLU A 216 -23.99 1.81 13.67
C GLU A 216 -22.98 2.47 14.64
N ASP A 217 -23.15 2.05 15.89
CA ASP A 217 -22.58 2.50 17.15
C ASP A 217 -21.11 2.05 17.31
N TYR A 218 -20.20 3.00 17.59
CA TYR A 218 -18.80 2.73 17.89
C TYR A 218 -18.62 2.28 19.35
N THR A 219 -19.20 1.15 19.73
CA THR A 219 -18.95 0.53 21.03
C THR A 219 -18.62 -0.94 20.87
N ASN A 220 -17.38 -1.26 20.46
CA ASN A 220 -16.67 -2.50 20.84
C ASN A 220 -15.25 -2.56 20.25
N ILE A 221 -14.30 -1.83 20.85
CA ILE A 221 -12.88 -2.12 20.64
C ILE A 221 -12.52 -3.30 21.56
N LYS A 222 -12.26 -4.48 20.98
CA LYS A 222 -11.61 -5.58 21.70
C LYS A 222 -10.21 -5.14 22.07
N ILE A 223 -9.99 -4.84 23.35
CA ILE A 223 -8.67 -4.71 23.94
C ILE A 223 -8.00 -6.08 23.79
N ILE A 224 -6.94 -6.15 22.97
CA ILE A 224 -6.09 -7.34 22.91
C ILE A 224 -5.32 -7.38 24.24
N PRO A 225 -5.52 -8.39 25.10
CA PRO A 225 -4.75 -8.50 26.34
C PRO A 225 -3.30 -8.76 25.97
N ASN A 226 -2.39 -8.00 26.58
CA ASN A 226 -0.96 -8.20 26.47
C ASN A 226 -0.57 -9.43 27.32
N ASN A 227 -0.85 -10.62 26.81
CA ASN A 227 -0.36 -11.86 27.42
C ASN A 227 1.13 -11.97 27.10
N GLN A 228 1.95 -11.95 28.14
CA GLN A 228 3.42 -12.00 28.06
C GLN A 228 3.98 -13.35 27.56
N ASP A 229 3.17 -14.17 26.91
CA ASP A 229 3.61 -15.40 26.27
C ASP A 229 3.81 -15.15 24.77
N GLY A 230 5.02 -14.70 24.45
CA GLY A 230 5.62 -14.83 23.11
C GLY A 230 4.66 -14.71 21.93
N ASP A 231 4.07 -13.52 21.72
CA ASP A 231 3.34 -13.23 20.49
C ASP A 231 4.22 -13.55 19.29
N VAL A 232 3.85 -14.61 18.56
CA VAL A 232 4.45 -14.99 17.29
C VAL A 232 3.94 -13.99 16.27
N ILE A 233 4.82 -13.07 15.88
CA ILE A 233 4.53 -12.09 14.84
C ILE A 233 4.49 -12.85 13.51
N ASN A 234 3.29 -12.91 12.89
CA ASN A 234 2.98 -13.53 11.60
C ASN A 234 2.91 -15.07 11.59
N GLN A 235 1.79 -15.65 12.09
CA GLN A 235 1.24 -16.90 11.55
C GLN A 235 0.16 -16.58 10.51
#